data_AF-A0A1Q8QJN6-F1
#
_entry.id   AF-A0A1Q8QJN6-F1
#
_cell.length_a   1.000
_cell.length_b   1.000
_cell.length_c   1.000
_cell.angle_alpha   90.00
_cell.angle_beta   90.00
_cell.angle_gamma   90.00
#
_symmetry.space_group_name_H-M   'P 1'
#
loop_
_entity.id
_entity.type
_entity.pdbx_description
1 polymer ?
#
loop_
_entity_poly.entity_id
_entity_poly.type
_entity_poly.pdbx_seq_one_letter_code
_entity_poly.pdbx_strand_id
1 'polypeptide(L)'
;MEARQARVTFTGGALASFGYSFLFLFLFFLIIPGAWGAVPFAVWWTGHLAFDDGGRAEFTGRPGPVWVLFAVLAFLAYLPSLATAGMPHGGRTAMVQIVLSLVLFPLDAAVKLPLYRWFFENIRLAPGGSPRFTGTYWPYLGWSVLVAVSVVTIIGWAWASVAMMRWFCRNLEADAYSVSFTGTGGALLWRSLVWLVGMVCIIPLPWVFRSIYAWWSGHLVVTHTAAVAADADDFPGFNAA
;
A
#
# COMPACT_ATOMS: atom_id res chain seq x y z
N MET A 1 -15.21 -5.83 29.82
CA MET A 1 -15.72 -5.50 28.47
C MET A 1 -14.72 -6.07 27.49
N GLU A 2 -15.12 -7.06 26.69
CA GLU A 2 -14.19 -7.82 25.86
C GLU A 2 -13.98 -7.12 24.51
N ALA A 3 -12.75 -6.70 24.23
CA ALA A 3 -12.36 -6.22 22.92
C ALA A 3 -12.41 -7.40 21.93
N ARG A 4 -13.22 -7.27 20.87
CA ARG A 4 -13.32 -8.32 19.85
C ARG A 4 -12.23 -8.12 18.81
N GLN A 5 -11.38 -9.12 18.64
CA GLN A 5 -10.36 -9.11 17.61
C GLN A 5 -10.88 -9.85 16.38
N ALA A 6 -10.66 -9.25 15.22
CA ALA A 6 -10.98 -9.80 13.92
C ALA A 6 -9.69 -10.01 13.12
N ARG A 7 -9.48 -11.25 12.65
CA ARG A 7 -8.37 -11.59 11.76
C ARG A 7 -8.78 -11.36 10.32
N VAL A 8 -7.91 -10.70 9.57
CA VAL A 8 -8.10 -10.45 8.14
C VAL A 8 -7.51 -11.59 7.33
N THR A 9 -8.23 -12.09 6.34
CA THR A 9 -7.77 -13.09 5.37
C THR A 9 -8.00 -12.58 3.95
N PHE A 10 -7.03 -12.80 3.06
CA PHE A 10 -7.19 -12.44 1.65
C PHE A 10 -7.82 -13.57 0.84
N THR A 11 -8.90 -13.28 0.12
CA THR A 11 -9.63 -14.25 -0.71
C THR A 11 -9.43 -14.02 -2.21
N GLY A 12 -8.62 -13.03 -2.61
CA GLY A 12 -8.40 -12.69 -4.01
C GLY A 12 -7.70 -13.79 -4.81
N GLY A 13 -8.14 -13.94 -6.07
CA GLY A 13 -7.56 -14.89 -7.01
C GLY A 13 -6.16 -14.50 -7.48
N ALA A 14 -5.37 -15.50 -7.90
CA ALA A 14 -4.00 -15.29 -8.39
C ALA A 14 -3.94 -14.44 -9.66
N LEU A 15 -4.77 -14.78 -10.66
CA LEU A 15 -4.80 -14.06 -11.92
C LEU A 15 -5.28 -12.61 -11.75
N ALA A 16 -6.27 -12.37 -10.87
CA ALA A 16 -6.73 -11.02 -10.56
C ALA A 16 -5.64 -10.21 -9.85
N SER A 17 -4.92 -10.82 -8.89
CA SER A 17 -3.76 -10.20 -8.25
C SER A 17 -2.74 -9.71 -9.26
N PHE A 18 -2.39 -10.54 -10.24
CA PHE A 18 -1.50 -10.13 -11.33
C PHE A 18 -2.12 -9.05 -12.22
N GLY A 19 -3.35 -9.25 -12.70
CA GLY A 19 -4.00 -8.36 -13.66
C GLY A 19 -4.13 -6.93 -13.14
N TYR A 20 -4.60 -6.74 -11.91
CA TYR A 20 -4.71 -5.40 -11.32
C TYR A 20 -3.34 -4.78 -11.01
N SER A 21 -2.35 -5.58 -10.58
CA SER A 21 -0.98 -5.09 -10.37
C SER A 21 -0.36 -4.59 -11.68
N PHE A 22 -0.51 -5.38 -12.74
CA PHE A 22 -0.01 -5.08 -14.06
C PHE A 22 -0.71 -3.85 -14.64
N LEU A 23 -2.04 -3.78 -14.55
CA LEU A 23 -2.82 -2.63 -14.98
C LEU A 23 -2.37 -1.36 -14.24
N PHE A 24 -2.22 -1.43 -12.92
CA PHE A 24 -1.72 -0.31 -12.14
C PHE A 24 -0.32 0.13 -12.58
N LEU A 25 0.62 -0.80 -12.71
CA LEU A 25 1.99 -0.51 -13.15
C LEU A 25 2.02 0.09 -14.56
N PHE A 26 1.24 -0.47 -15.49
CA PHE A 26 1.13 0.01 -16.86
C PHE A 26 0.55 1.44 -16.91
N LEU A 27 -0.51 1.72 -16.16
CA LEU A 27 -1.10 3.06 -16.14
C LEU A 27 -0.25 4.07 -15.37
N PHE A 28 0.47 3.64 -14.34
CA PHE A 28 1.47 4.47 -13.66
C PHE A 28 2.62 4.86 -14.60
N PHE A 29 3.05 3.92 -15.45
CA PHE A 29 4.04 4.19 -16.49
C PHE A 29 3.59 5.29 -17.47
N LEU A 30 2.29 5.36 -17.76
CA LEU A 30 1.72 6.41 -18.60
C LEU A 30 1.52 7.76 -17.89
N ILE A 31 1.98 7.90 -16.63
CA ILE A 31 1.93 9.10 -15.77
C ILE A 31 0.52 9.53 -15.39
N ILE A 32 -0.28 9.94 -16.38
CA ILE A 32 -1.62 10.53 -16.18
C ILE A 32 -2.63 9.50 -15.66
N PRO A 33 -2.76 8.28 -16.25
CA PRO A 33 -3.82 7.38 -15.85
C PRO A 33 -3.50 6.55 -14.60
N GLY A 34 -2.39 6.79 -13.89
CA GLY A 34 -1.97 6.00 -12.72
C GLY A 34 -3.06 5.86 -11.64
N ALA A 35 -3.83 6.93 -11.39
CA ALA A 35 -4.95 6.89 -10.45
C ALA A 35 -6.08 5.95 -10.89
N TRP A 36 -6.32 5.80 -12.20
CA TRP A 36 -7.31 4.88 -12.77
C TRP A 36 -6.86 3.42 -12.74
N GLY A 37 -5.57 3.16 -12.50
CA GLY A 37 -5.09 1.82 -12.15
C GLY A 37 -5.17 1.56 -10.65
N ALA A 38 -4.82 2.56 -9.84
CA ALA A 38 -4.78 2.44 -8.38
C ALA A 38 -6.17 2.23 -7.77
N VAL A 39 -7.19 2.96 -8.24
CA VAL A 39 -8.55 2.87 -7.68
C VAL A 39 -9.19 1.50 -7.91
N PRO A 40 -9.25 0.94 -9.13
CA PRO A 40 -9.77 -0.42 -9.33
C PRO A 40 -8.98 -1.47 -8.56
N PHE A 41 -7.64 -1.33 -8.48
CA PHE A 41 -6.83 -2.20 -7.65
C PHE A 41 -7.23 -2.12 -6.17
N ALA A 42 -7.44 -0.91 -5.63
CA ALA A 42 -7.86 -0.71 -4.25
C ALA A 42 -9.24 -1.29 -3.97
N VAL A 43 -10.24 -1.00 -4.83
CA VAL A 43 -11.60 -1.56 -4.74
C VAL A 43 -11.57 -3.09 -4.76
N TRP A 44 -10.83 -3.67 -5.71
CA TRP A 44 -10.67 -5.11 -5.81
C TRP A 44 -9.99 -5.68 -4.55
N TRP A 45 -8.90 -5.07 -4.10
CA TRP A 45 -8.15 -5.57 -2.94
C TRP A 45 -9.00 -5.53 -1.67
N THR A 46 -9.66 -4.40 -1.36
CA THR A 46 -10.53 -4.28 -0.18
C THR A 46 -11.72 -5.23 -0.22
N GLY A 47 -12.34 -5.41 -1.40
CA GLY A 47 -13.47 -6.33 -1.57
C GLY A 47 -13.11 -7.80 -1.38
N HIS A 48 -11.82 -8.14 -1.38
CA HIS A 48 -11.32 -9.50 -1.14
C HIS A 48 -10.63 -9.65 0.22
N LEU A 49 -10.92 -8.74 1.16
CA LEU A 49 -10.59 -8.91 2.58
C LEU A 49 -11.77 -9.56 3.28
N ALA A 50 -11.58 -10.78 3.78
CA ALA A 50 -12.53 -11.48 4.62
C ALA A 50 -12.14 -11.34 6.09
N PHE A 51 -13.10 -11.00 6.93
CA PHE A 51 -12.93 -10.88 8.37
C PHE A 51 -13.66 -12.04 9.05
N ASP A 52 -13.02 -12.67 10.03
CA ASP A 52 -13.60 -13.80 10.78
C ASP A 52 -14.81 -13.43 11.64
N ASP A 53 -14.99 -12.15 11.93
CA ASP A 53 -16.13 -11.61 12.66
C ASP A 53 -17.33 -11.23 11.78
N GLY A 54 -17.20 -11.39 10.45
CA GLY A 54 -18.21 -11.00 9.46
C GLY A 54 -18.09 -9.55 9.00
N GLY A 55 -17.08 -8.80 9.46
CA GLY A 55 -16.79 -7.46 8.99
C GLY A 55 -16.48 -7.39 7.49
N ARG A 56 -16.61 -6.19 6.91
CA ARG A 56 -16.36 -5.94 5.48
C ARG A 56 -15.54 -4.69 5.29
N ALA A 57 -14.65 -4.72 4.30
CA ALA A 57 -13.91 -3.55 3.84
C ALA A 57 -14.40 -3.12 2.46
N GLU A 58 -14.59 -1.81 2.29
CA GLU A 58 -14.93 -1.21 1.00
C GLU A 58 -14.00 -0.02 0.75
N PHE A 59 -13.63 0.20 -0.52
CA PHE A 59 -12.89 1.39 -0.92
C PHE A 59 -13.81 2.36 -1.67
N THR A 60 -13.97 3.57 -1.15
CA THR A 60 -14.86 4.60 -1.72
C THR A 60 -14.12 5.68 -2.51
N GLY A 61 -12.81 5.55 -2.67
CA GLY A 61 -11.97 6.55 -3.32
C GLY A 61 -12.22 6.65 -4.82
N ARG A 62 -12.09 7.86 -5.37
CA ARG A 62 -12.22 8.16 -6.80
C ARG A 62 -10.90 8.67 -7.38
N PRO A 63 -10.62 8.43 -8.67
CA PRO A 63 -9.34 8.83 -9.26
C PRO A 63 -9.23 10.35 -9.48
N GLY A 64 -10.36 11.03 -9.74
CA GLY A 64 -10.41 12.46 -10.07
C GLY A 64 -9.78 13.40 -9.02
N PRO A 65 -9.98 13.20 -7.71
CA PRO A 65 -9.33 14.05 -6.70
C PRO A 65 -7.82 13.84 -6.54
N VAL A 66 -7.26 12.71 -6.96
CA VAL A 66 -5.86 12.32 -6.64
C VAL A 66 -4.94 12.12 -7.84
N TRP A 67 -5.46 12.20 -9.07
CA TRP A 67 -4.62 11.97 -10.26
C TRP A 67 -3.40 12.89 -10.32
N VAL A 68 -3.50 14.14 -9.82
CA VAL A 68 -2.36 15.07 -9.77
C VAL A 68 -1.25 14.53 -8.89
N LEU A 69 -1.57 13.93 -7.73
CA LEU A 69 -0.56 13.32 -6.85
C LEU A 69 0.14 12.16 -7.56
N PHE A 70 -0.60 11.30 -8.25
CA PHE A 70 -0.03 10.22 -9.05
C PHE A 70 0.85 10.73 -10.20
N ALA A 71 0.40 11.76 -10.93
CA ALA A 71 1.15 12.35 -12.03
C ALA A 71 2.46 13.00 -11.54
N VAL A 72 2.43 13.71 -10.40
CA VAL A 72 3.63 14.27 -9.78
C VAL A 72 4.57 13.15 -9.32
N LEU A 73 4.07 12.09 -8.70
CA LEU A 73 4.92 10.95 -8.29
C LEU A 73 5.60 10.28 -9.50
N ALA A 74 4.84 10.00 -10.56
CA ALA A 74 5.39 9.42 -11.77
C ALA A 74 6.41 10.37 -12.41
N PHE A 75 6.12 11.67 -12.50
CA PHE A 75 7.06 12.67 -13.00
C PHE A 75 8.36 12.71 -12.17
N LEU A 76 8.27 12.76 -10.84
CA LEU A 76 9.44 12.74 -9.94
C LEU A 76 10.29 11.47 -10.12
N ALA A 77 9.64 10.32 -10.34
CA ALA A 77 10.33 9.07 -10.60
C ALA A 77 11.10 9.08 -11.94
N TYR A 78 10.54 9.71 -12.98
CA TYR A 78 11.19 9.80 -14.30
C TYR A 78 12.20 10.95 -14.42
N LEU A 79 12.09 11.98 -13.58
CA LEU A 79 12.88 13.20 -13.68
C LEU A 79 14.40 12.98 -13.74
N PRO A 80 15.01 12.09 -12.92
CA PRO A 80 16.44 11.81 -13.04
C PRO A 80 16.86 11.26 -14.41
N SER A 81 16.04 10.40 -15.00
CA SER A 81 16.30 9.80 -16.32
C SER A 81 16.10 10.84 -17.43
N LEU A 82 15.06 11.66 -17.35
CA LEU A 82 14.79 12.73 -18.32
C LEU A 82 15.89 13.81 -18.29
N ALA A 83 16.33 14.22 -17.10
CA ALA A 83 17.38 15.22 -16.93
C ALA A 83 18.76 14.78 -17.49
N THR A 84 18.95 13.48 -17.69
CA THR A 84 20.20 12.89 -18.16
C THR A 84 20.10 12.26 -19.55
N ALA A 85 18.94 12.32 -20.21
CA ALA A 85 18.68 11.63 -21.48
C ALA A 85 19.63 12.03 -22.63
N GLY A 86 20.19 13.25 -22.60
CA GLY A 86 21.17 13.73 -23.59
C GLY A 86 22.63 13.55 -23.19
N MET A 87 22.93 12.96 -22.03
CA MET A 87 24.30 12.77 -21.55
C MET A 87 24.89 11.44 -22.05
N PRO A 88 26.20 11.37 -22.35
CA PRO A 88 26.86 10.10 -22.68
C PRO A 88 26.66 9.07 -21.56
N HIS A 89 26.42 7.81 -21.92
CA HIS A 89 26.34 6.73 -20.94
C HIS A 89 27.72 6.51 -20.28
N GLY A 90 27.77 6.61 -18.95
CA GLY A 90 29.00 6.48 -18.19
C GLY A 90 28.80 6.76 -16.71
N GLY A 91 29.86 6.61 -15.92
CA GLY A 91 29.81 6.73 -14.46
C GLY A 91 29.33 8.11 -13.97
N ARG A 92 29.67 9.19 -14.69
CA ARG A 92 29.21 10.54 -14.36
C ARG A 92 27.68 10.67 -14.47
N THR A 93 27.08 10.10 -15.50
CA THR A 93 25.64 10.13 -15.74
C THR A 93 24.90 9.33 -14.66
N ALA A 94 25.41 8.14 -14.31
CA ALA A 94 24.87 7.35 -13.19
C ALA A 94 24.97 8.11 -11.86
N MET A 95 26.09 8.78 -11.60
CA MET A 95 26.27 9.59 -10.39
C MET A 95 25.26 10.74 -10.32
N VAL A 96 25.05 11.47 -11.43
CA VAL A 96 24.05 12.55 -11.49
C VAL A 96 22.65 12.01 -11.24
N GLN A 97 22.29 10.86 -11.82
CA GLN A 97 20.98 10.24 -11.57
C GLN A 97 20.79 9.88 -10.08
N ILE A 98 21.80 9.28 -9.44
CA ILE A 98 21.74 8.93 -8.02
C ILE A 98 21.59 10.18 -7.16
N VAL A 99 22.43 11.20 -7.39
CA VAL A 99 22.38 12.46 -6.63
C VAL A 99 21.01 13.14 -6.78
N LEU A 100 20.50 13.22 -8.01
CA LEU A 100 19.19 13.81 -8.27
C LEU A 100 18.07 13.01 -7.61
N SER A 101 18.15 11.67 -7.62
CA SER A 101 17.18 10.80 -6.93
C SER A 101 17.19 11.02 -5.42
N LEU A 102 18.37 11.18 -4.81
CA LEU A 102 18.51 11.47 -3.39
C LEU A 102 17.98 12.86 -3.02
N VAL A 103 18.20 13.87 -3.88
CA VAL A 103 17.68 15.23 -3.69
C VAL A 103 16.16 15.29 -3.81
N LEU A 104 15.58 14.52 -4.74
CA LEU A 104 14.13 14.47 -4.95
C LEU A 104 13.41 13.58 -3.93
N PHE A 105 14.13 12.70 -3.22
CA PHE A 105 13.56 11.76 -2.26
C PHE A 105 12.65 12.41 -1.20
N PRO A 106 13.01 13.55 -0.55
CA PRO A 106 12.12 14.21 0.39
C PRO A 106 10.86 14.77 -0.27
N LEU A 107 10.97 15.27 -1.50
CA LEU A 107 9.81 15.77 -2.26
C LEU A 107 8.87 14.63 -2.64
N ASP A 108 9.41 13.50 -3.11
CA ASP A 108 8.65 12.28 -3.36
C ASP A 108 7.91 11.80 -2.10
N ALA A 109 8.59 11.81 -0.95
CA ALA A 109 7.96 11.51 0.33
C ALA A 109 6.83 12.50 0.69
N ALA A 110 7.02 13.79 0.42
CA ALA A 110 6.01 14.82 0.69
C ALA A 110 4.73 14.62 -0.12
N VAL A 111 4.83 14.05 -1.33
CA VAL A 111 3.69 13.75 -2.21
C VAL A 111 3.06 12.39 -1.87
N LYS A 112 3.85 11.40 -1.44
CA LYS A 112 3.32 10.09 -1.00
C LYS A 112 2.47 10.18 0.26
N LEU A 113 2.81 11.06 1.21
CA LEU A 113 2.07 11.19 2.46
C LEU A 113 0.58 11.57 2.27
N PRO A 114 0.20 12.64 1.53
CA PRO A 114 -1.20 12.95 1.27
C PRO A 114 -1.88 11.86 0.42
N LEU A 115 -1.14 11.16 -0.43
CA LEU A 115 -1.68 10.00 -1.16
C LEU A 115 -2.04 8.85 -0.20
N TYR A 116 -1.19 8.52 0.77
CA TYR A 116 -1.51 7.52 1.79
C TYR A 116 -2.66 7.98 2.67
N ARG A 117 -2.69 9.25 3.07
CA ARG A 117 -3.82 9.82 3.83
C ARG A 117 -5.13 9.61 3.09
N TRP A 118 -5.18 10.04 1.83
CA TRP A 118 -6.34 9.82 0.97
C TRP A 118 -6.70 8.33 0.85
N PHE A 119 -5.71 7.45 0.65
CA PHE A 119 -5.96 6.01 0.51
C PHE A 119 -6.62 5.43 1.76
N PHE A 120 -6.07 5.70 2.95
CA PHE A 120 -6.62 5.18 4.20
C PHE A 120 -7.99 5.77 4.55
N GLU A 121 -8.18 7.07 4.36
CA GLU A 121 -9.47 7.73 4.63
C GLU A 121 -10.60 7.25 3.70
N ASN A 122 -10.25 6.65 2.57
CA ASN A 122 -11.21 6.06 1.63
C ASN A 122 -11.44 4.55 1.82
N ILE A 123 -10.80 3.93 2.81
CA ILE A 123 -11.13 2.56 3.22
C ILE A 123 -12.20 2.65 4.30
N ARG A 124 -13.37 2.07 4.06
CA ARG A 124 -14.44 1.93 5.05
C ARG A 124 -14.47 0.51 5.58
N LEU A 125 -14.51 0.38 6.90
CA LEU A 125 -14.71 -0.89 7.59
C LEU A 125 -16.11 -0.90 8.21
N ALA A 126 -16.87 -1.96 7.95
CA ALA A 126 -18.16 -2.21 8.55
C ALA A 126 -18.03 -3.34 9.57
N PRO A 127 -18.43 -3.14 10.85
CA PRO A 127 -18.88 -1.88 11.45
C PRO A 127 -17.69 -0.94 11.76
N GLY A 128 -17.90 0.38 11.66
CA GLY A 128 -16.94 1.36 12.22
C GLY A 128 -16.44 2.49 11.31
N GLY A 129 -16.88 2.56 10.06
CA GLY A 129 -16.62 3.69 9.17
C GLY A 129 -15.18 3.79 8.66
N SER A 130 -14.79 4.99 8.23
CA SER A 130 -13.47 5.29 7.65
C SER A 130 -12.47 5.74 8.72
N PRO A 131 -11.23 5.22 8.72
CA PRO A 131 -10.19 5.66 9.63
C PRO A 131 -9.63 7.02 9.17
N ARG A 132 -9.16 7.82 10.12
CA ARG A 132 -8.38 9.03 9.86
C ARG A 132 -6.90 8.73 9.99
N PHE A 133 -6.09 9.20 9.02
CA PHE A 133 -4.65 9.01 9.07
C PHE A 133 -3.93 10.25 9.65
N THR A 134 -3.39 10.11 10.86
CA THR A 134 -2.74 11.19 11.63
C THR A 134 -1.22 11.26 11.47
N GLY A 135 -0.66 10.47 10.55
CA GLY A 135 0.77 10.45 10.26
C GLY A 135 1.29 11.81 9.79
N THR A 136 2.41 12.24 10.39
CA THR A 136 3.11 13.50 10.05
C THR A 136 4.32 13.25 9.15
N TYR A 137 4.78 14.31 8.48
CA TYR A 137 5.83 14.22 7.46
C TYR A 137 7.19 13.76 8.00
N TRP A 138 7.67 14.33 9.11
CA TRP A 138 9.01 14.01 9.61
C TRP A 138 9.18 12.54 10.02
N PRO A 139 8.25 11.93 10.79
CA PRO A 139 8.33 10.49 11.06
C PRO A 139 8.22 9.65 9.79
N TYR A 140 7.35 10.02 8.85
CA TYR A 140 7.22 9.31 7.58
C TYR A 140 8.52 9.36 6.76
N LEU A 141 9.14 10.54 6.64
CA LEU A 141 10.44 10.70 5.98
C LEU A 141 11.52 9.90 6.69
N GLY A 142 11.57 9.93 8.03
CA GLY A 142 12.51 9.15 8.83
C GLY A 142 12.40 7.64 8.58
N TRP A 143 11.17 7.10 8.57
CA TRP A 143 10.94 5.70 8.20
C TRP A 143 11.31 5.40 6.75
N SER A 144 11.00 6.31 5.83
CA SER A 144 11.33 6.16 4.40
C SER A 144 12.84 6.11 4.18
N VAL A 145 13.60 7.01 4.82
CA VAL A 145 15.08 7.01 4.81
C VAL A 145 15.60 5.72 5.45
N LEU A 146 15.06 5.31 6.60
CA LEU A 146 15.49 4.09 7.28
C LEU A 146 15.29 2.87 6.37
N VAL A 147 14.14 2.74 5.70
CA VAL A 147 13.89 1.67 4.73
C VAL A 147 14.89 1.74 3.58
N ALA A 148 15.09 2.92 2.97
CA ALA A 148 16.02 3.11 1.85
C ALA A 148 17.47 2.72 2.21
N VAL A 149 17.98 3.20 3.34
CA VAL A 149 19.32 2.86 3.84
C VAL A 149 19.41 1.38 4.21
N SER A 150 18.34 0.80 4.76
CA SER A 150 18.32 -0.61 5.17
C SER A 150 18.34 -1.59 3.99
N VAL A 151 18.02 -1.16 2.77
CA VAL A 151 18.19 -2.00 1.56
C VAL A 151 19.68 -2.33 1.34
N VAL A 152 20.59 -1.43 1.72
CA VAL A 152 22.05 -1.65 1.62
C VAL A 152 22.50 -2.81 2.50
N THR A 153 21.84 -3.04 3.64
CA THR A 153 22.23 -4.10 4.59
C THR A 153 21.65 -5.47 4.23
N ILE A 154 20.89 -5.61 3.11
CA ILE A 154 20.19 -6.81 2.59
C ILE A 154 19.15 -7.42 3.54
N ILE A 155 19.40 -7.39 4.83
CA ILE A 155 18.59 -7.97 5.90
C ILE A 155 17.71 -6.86 6.49
N GLY A 156 18.27 -5.69 6.81
CA GLY A 156 17.60 -4.65 7.61
C GLY A 156 16.27 -4.16 7.02
N TRP A 157 16.13 -4.14 5.69
CA TRP A 157 14.94 -3.59 5.03
C TRP A 157 13.66 -4.34 5.42
N ALA A 158 13.73 -5.63 5.74
CA ALA A 158 12.56 -6.41 6.13
C ALA A 158 12.01 -5.95 7.48
N TRP A 159 12.88 -5.68 8.46
CA TRP A 159 12.48 -5.14 9.76
C TRP A 159 12.03 -3.69 9.64
N ALA A 160 12.72 -2.87 8.85
CA ALA A 160 12.35 -1.49 8.60
C ALA A 160 10.94 -1.40 7.96
N SER A 161 10.64 -2.25 6.97
CA SER A 161 9.33 -2.30 6.30
C SER A 161 8.21 -2.72 7.24
N VAL A 162 8.44 -3.75 8.07
CA VAL A 162 7.46 -4.18 9.08
C VAL A 162 7.25 -3.10 10.15
N ALA A 163 8.31 -2.44 10.59
CA ALA A 163 8.22 -1.36 11.57
C ALA A 163 7.49 -0.13 10.99
N MET A 164 7.73 0.21 9.73
CA MET A 164 7.02 1.25 8.99
C MET A 164 5.53 0.89 8.83
N MET A 165 5.19 -0.36 8.50
CA MET A 165 3.79 -0.81 8.47
C MET A 165 3.11 -0.67 9.83
N ARG A 166 3.78 -1.08 10.92
CA ARG A 166 3.25 -0.87 12.28
C ARG A 166 3.12 0.61 12.62
N TRP A 167 4.01 1.46 12.12
CA TRP A 167 3.86 2.92 12.26
C TRP A 167 2.62 3.41 11.51
N PHE A 168 2.35 2.96 10.28
CA PHE A 168 1.09 3.27 9.58
C PHE A 168 -0.12 2.87 10.43
N CYS A 169 -0.18 1.63 10.89
CA CYS A 169 -1.29 1.15 11.73
C CYS A 169 -1.50 1.98 13.00
N ARG A 170 -0.42 2.41 13.68
CA ARG A 170 -0.52 3.27 14.88
C ARG A 170 -1.01 4.69 14.59
N ASN A 171 -0.88 5.16 13.35
CA ASN A 171 -1.35 6.49 12.93
C ASN A 171 -2.71 6.39 12.21
N LEU A 172 -3.40 5.25 12.29
CA LEU A 172 -4.79 5.10 11.88
C LEU A 172 -5.67 5.21 13.13
N GLU A 173 -6.42 6.29 13.20
CA GLU A 173 -7.40 6.54 14.26
C GLU A 173 -8.79 6.27 13.71
N ALA A 174 -9.54 5.37 14.34
CA ALA A 174 -10.96 5.19 14.09
C ALA A 174 -11.68 5.06 15.43
N ASP A 175 -12.91 5.57 15.52
CA ASP A 175 -13.66 5.59 16.77
C ASP A 175 -14.08 4.17 17.20
N ALA A 176 -14.41 3.33 16.23
CA ALA A 176 -14.98 2.00 16.46
C ALA A 176 -13.97 0.85 16.43
N TYR A 177 -12.75 1.05 15.92
CA TYR A 177 -11.75 0.00 15.83
C TYR A 177 -10.32 0.53 15.82
N SER A 178 -9.39 -0.35 16.13
CA SER A 178 -7.95 -0.11 15.95
C SER A 178 -7.36 -1.19 15.05
N VAL A 179 -6.37 -0.82 14.24
CA VAL A 179 -5.67 -1.76 13.34
C VAL A 179 -4.27 -1.98 13.89
N SER A 180 -3.84 -3.24 13.90
CA SER A 180 -2.47 -3.61 14.30
C SER A 180 -1.88 -4.59 13.30
N PHE A 181 -0.54 -4.65 13.25
CA PHE A 181 0.19 -5.52 12.33
C PHE A 181 1.13 -6.47 13.07
N THR A 182 0.88 -7.76 12.93
CA THR A 182 1.56 -8.85 13.67
C THR A 182 2.70 -9.51 12.90
N GLY A 183 2.91 -9.16 11.62
CA GLY A 183 3.97 -9.74 10.79
C GLY A 183 5.37 -9.44 11.34
N THR A 184 6.35 -10.28 11.01
CA THR A 184 7.74 -10.16 11.48
C THR A 184 8.73 -9.97 10.34
N GLY A 185 9.87 -9.31 10.62
CA GLY A 185 10.92 -9.06 9.64
C GLY A 185 11.51 -10.35 9.07
N GLY A 186 11.76 -11.36 9.92
CA GLY A 186 12.26 -12.67 9.47
C GLY A 186 11.30 -13.40 8.54
N ALA A 187 9.98 -13.34 8.81
CA ALA A 187 8.97 -13.92 7.93
C ALA A 187 8.91 -13.19 6.58
N LEU A 188 8.99 -11.86 6.59
CA LEU A 188 9.06 -11.06 5.37
C LEU A 188 10.32 -11.39 4.56
N LEU A 189 11.48 -11.50 5.23
CA LEU A 189 12.76 -11.80 4.60
C LEU A 189 12.74 -13.13 3.85
N TRP A 190 12.36 -14.22 4.53
CA TRP A 190 12.29 -15.54 3.92
C TRP A 190 11.27 -15.60 2.78
N ARG A 191 10.09 -15.01 2.96
CA ARG A 191 9.06 -14.98 1.90
C ARG A 191 9.51 -14.16 0.70
N SER A 192 10.26 -13.09 0.91
CA SER A 192 10.81 -12.28 -0.19
C SER A 192 11.81 -13.06 -1.03
N LEU A 193 12.57 -13.97 -0.44
CA LEU A 193 13.43 -14.89 -1.20
C LEU A 193 12.60 -15.85 -2.07
N VAL A 194 11.52 -16.43 -1.51
CA VAL A 194 10.61 -17.30 -2.27
C VAL A 194 9.92 -16.51 -3.39
N TRP A 195 9.48 -15.28 -3.13
CA TRP A 195 8.89 -14.40 -4.13
C TRP A 195 9.89 -14.02 -5.21
N LEU A 196 11.15 -13.77 -4.87
CA LEU A 196 12.21 -13.49 -5.82
C LEU A 196 12.41 -14.68 -6.78
N VAL A 197 12.51 -15.90 -6.26
CA VAL A 197 12.60 -17.12 -7.08
C VAL A 197 11.35 -17.30 -7.94
N GLY A 198 10.16 -17.06 -7.36
CA GLY A 198 8.91 -17.11 -8.10
C GLY A 198 8.79 -16.05 -9.19
N MET A 199 9.40 -14.87 -9.01
CA MET A 199 9.36 -13.79 -10.00
C MET A 199 10.27 -14.04 -11.21
N VAL A 200 11.30 -14.89 -11.07
CA VAL A 200 12.15 -15.31 -12.20
C VAL A 200 11.36 -16.12 -13.24
N CYS A 201 10.33 -16.84 -12.80
CA CYS A 201 9.51 -17.67 -13.65
C CYS A 201 8.18 -16.96 -13.99
N ILE A 202 7.85 -16.83 -15.27
CA ILE A 202 6.62 -16.13 -15.71
C ILE A 202 5.36 -16.83 -15.19
N ILE A 203 5.33 -18.16 -15.23
CA ILE A 203 4.17 -18.97 -14.81
C ILE A 203 3.77 -18.67 -13.35
N PRO A 204 4.64 -18.74 -12.33
CA PRO A 204 4.26 -18.48 -10.95
C PRO A 204 3.95 -17.02 -10.60
N LEU A 205 4.20 -16.04 -11.47
CA LEU A 205 3.96 -14.61 -11.18
C LEU A 205 2.59 -14.33 -10.52
N PRO A 206 1.45 -14.85 -11.03
CA PRO A 206 0.15 -14.59 -10.41
C PRO A 206 0.02 -15.09 -8.98
N TRP A 207 0.66 -16.22 -8.66
CA TRP A 207 0.67 -16.77 -7.31
C TRP A 207 1.60 -15.98 -6.38
N VAL A 208 2.69 -15.43 -6.91
CA VAL A 208 3.56 -14.55 -6.12
C VAL A 208 2.81 -13.28 -5.71
N PHE A 209 2.14 -12.59 -6.63
CA PHE A 209 1.34 -11.39 -6.29
C PHE A 209 0.25 -11.70 -5.27
N ARG A 210 -0.49 -12.80 -5.45
CA ARG A 210 -1.47 -13.26 -4.45
C ARG A 210 -0.82 -13.53 -3.09
N SER A 211 0.34 -14.18 -3.08
CA SER A 211 1.07 -14.49 -1.85
C SER A 211 1.56 -13.25 -1.12
N ILE A 212 1.91 -12.18 -1.85
CA ILE A 212 2.28 -10.88 -1.28
C ILE A 212 1.06 -10.26 -0.59
N TYR A 213 -0.06 -10.14 -1.30
CA TYR A 213 -1.28 -9.56 -0.74
C TYR A 213 -1.81 -10.34 0.45
N ALA A 214 -1.88 -11.67 0.33
CA ALA A 214 -2.32 -12.54 1.40
C ALA A 214 -1.43 -12.46 2.64
N TRP A 215 -0.12 -12.25 2.48
CA TRP A 215 0.76 -12.10 3.63
C TRP A 215 0.56 -10.77 4.33
N TRP A 216 0.52 -9.66 3.58
CA TRP A 216 0.34 -8.34 4.17
C TRP A 216 -1.02 -8.22 4.87
N SER A 217 -2.11 -8.63 4.22
CA SER A 217 -3.43 -8.56 4.85
C SER A 217 -3.61 -9.60 5.94
N GLY A 218 -3.04 -10.81 5.79
CA GLY A 218 -3.12 -11.90 6.77
C GLY A 218 -2.50 -11.58 8.13
N HIS A 219 -1.66 -10.55 8.18
CA HIS A 219 -1.02 -10.06 9.39
C HIS A 219 -1.66 -8.79 9.96
N LEU A 220 -2.75 -8.31 9.35
CA LEU A 220 -3.58 -7.26 9.92
C LEU A 220 -4.56 -7.87 10.93
N VAL A 221 -4.66 -7.24 12.09
CA VAL A 221 -5.65 -7.56 13.12
C VAL A 221 -6.42 -6.28 13.40
N VAL A 222 -7.74 -6.36 13.24
CA VAL A 222 -8.67 -5.28 13.58
C VAL A 222 -9.24 -5.58 14.96
N THR A 223 -9.16 -4.65 15.88
CA THR A 223 -9.73 -4.78 17.23
C THR A 223 -10.86 -3.79 17.38
N HIS A 224 -12.10 -4.27 17.47
CA HIS A 224 -13.28 -3.44 17.64
C HIS A 224 -13.40 -2.97 19.09
N THR A 225 -13.58 -1.67 19.26
CA THR A 225 -13.97 -1.08 20.54
C THR A 225 -15.47 -1.32 20.71
N ALA A 226 -15.91 -1.88 21.84
CA ALA A 226 -17.24 -2.43 22.05
C ALA A 226 -18.42 -1.42 22.04
N ALA A 227 -18.29 -0.28 21.38
CA ALA A 227 -19.29 0.78 21.32
C ALA A 227 -19.57 1.20 19.88
N VAL A 228 -20.09 0.29 19.06
CA VAL A 228 -21.10 0.68 18.06
C VAL A 228 -22.20 -0.36 18.17
N ALA A 229 -23.22 0.02 18.93
CA ALA A 229 -24.52 -0.62 18.92
C ALA A 229 -25.02 -0.73 17.48
N ALA A 230 -25.79 -1.78 17.24
CA ALA A 230 -26.55 -1.99 16.03
C ALA A 230 -27.22 -0.69 15.54
N ASP A 231 -26.64 -0.08 14.52
CA ASP A 231 -27.42 0.65 13.53
C ASP A 231 -27.28 -0.13 12.23
N ALA A 232 -28.44 -0.62 11.82
CA ALA A 232 -28.69 -1.46 10.68
C ALA A 232 -28.28 -0.79 9.37
N ASP A 233 -27.92 -1.63 8.40
CA ASP A 233 -28.17 -1.41 6.97
C ASP A 233 -27.88 -0.01 6.41
N ASP A 234 -26.60 0.34 6.27
CA ASP A 234 -26.19 1.50 5.45
C ASP A 234 -25.28 1.10 4.27
N PHE A 235 -25.36 -0.17 3.85
CA PHE A 235 -24.97 -0.51 2.48
C PHE A 235 -26.17 -0.20 1.58
N PRO A 236 -26.08 0.72 0.61
CA PRO A 236 -27.05 0.76 -0.47
C PRO A 236 -26.96 -0.59 -1.18
N GLY A 237 -27.95 -1.44 -0.93
CA GLY A 237 -28.12 -2.67 -1.69
C GLY A 237 -28.10 -2.30 -3.17
N PHE A 238 -27.15 -2.86 -3.91
CA PHE A 238 -27.30 -3.00 -5.35
C PHE A 238 -28.49 -3.93 -5.57
N ASN A 239 -29.70 -3.36 -5.53
CA ASN A 239 -30.86 -3.99 -6.10
C ASN A 239 -30.58 -4.10 -7.59
N ALA A 240 -30.45 -5.36 -8.03
CA ALA A 240 -30.49 -5.72 -9.43
C ALA A 240 -31.78 -5.15 -10.05
N ALA A 241 -31.61 -4.38 -11.11
CA ALA A 241 -32.60 -4.16 -12.16
C ALA A 241 -31.86 -4.23 -13.50
#